data_AF-A0A7Z9IAU9-F1
#
_entry.id   AF-A0A7Z9IAU9-F1
#
_cell.length_a   1.000
_cell.length_b   1.000
_cell.length_c   1.000
_cell.angle_alpha   90.00
_cell.angle_beta   90.00
_cell.angle_gamma   90.00
#
_symmetry.space_group_name_H-M   'P 1'
#
loop_
_entity.id
_entity.type
_entity.pdbx_description
1 polymer ?
#
loop_
_entity_poly.entity_id
_entity_poly.type
_entity_poly.pdbx_seq_one_letter_code
_entity_poly.pdbx_strand_id
1 'polypeptide(L)'
;MNEPNSSDDQNSARPTWVKQDGSRINVVVLGGSHEISAEAEQRTRECIDKFFNVVDDLADQPALAIVLGGDGSILHAAKDVSSKQVPVVGVNLGKLGFLASISPDQLNQAFQDVVDGNCTIVEHLMLRCSVVRDGETIASTIGLNEAAIVRGAPFA
;
A
#
# COMPACT_ATOMS: atom_id res chain seq x y z
N MET A 1 -22.69 -26.00 28.16
CA MET A 1 -23.66 -24.98 27.72
C MET A 1 -23.21 -23.64 28.29
N ASN A 2 -22.64 -22.82 27.42
CA ASN A 2 -22.71 -21.35 27.36
C ASN A 2 -21.69 -20.95 26.29
N GLU A 3 -22.20 -20.72 25.08
CA GLU A 3 -21.46 -20.09 23.99
C GLU A 3 -21.21 -18.62 24.33
N PRO A 4 -20.03 -18.05 24.03
CA PRO A 4 -19.88 -16.62 23.97
C PRO A 4 -20.42 -16.12 22.63
N ASN A 5 -21.52 -15.40 22.77
CA ASN A 5 -22.21 -14.48 21.87
C ASN A 5 -21.43 -14.03 20.61
N SER A 6 -22.03 -14.30 19.46
CA SER A 6 -21.75 -13.72 18.16
C SER A 6 -22.12 -12.24 18.11
N SER A 7 -21.12 -11.37 18.04
CA SER A 7 -21.24 -10.01 17.48
C SER A 7 -19.84 -9.45 17.23
N ASP A 8 -19.08 -10.08 16.35
CA ASP A 8 -17.88 -9.46 15.79
C ASP A 8 -18.31 -8.28 14.92
N ASP A 9 -17.84 -7.10 15.31
CA ASP A 9 -17.91 -5.78 14.70
C ASP A 9 -18.27 -5.72 13.20
N GLN A 10 -19.56 -5.52 12.89
CA GLN A 10 -20.01 -4.99 11.60
C GLN A 10 -20.02 -3.46 11.59
N ASN A 11 -18.89 -2.84 11.95
CA ASN A 11 -18.70 -1.41 11.75
C ASN A 11 -17.31 -1.10 11.19
N SER A 12 -16.96 -1.73 10.06
CA SER A 12 -15.96 -1.13 9.18
C SER A 12 -16.58 0.14 8.60
N ALA A 13 -16.34 1.29 9.23
CA ALA A 13 -16.74 2.59 8.71
C ALA A 13 -16.35 2.67 7.22
N ARG A 14 -17.28 3.12 6.37
CA ARG A 14 -17.01 3.24 4.93
C ARG A 14 -15.73 4.05 4.71
N PRO A 15 -14.88 3.64 3.76
CA PRO A 15 -13.65 4.37 3.50
C PRO A 15 -13.89 5.85 3.19
N THR A 16 -13.02 6.72 3.71
CA THR A 16 -13.17 8.19 3.63
C THR A 16 -13.09 8.73 2.21
N TRP A 17 -12.55 7.96 1.26
CA TRP A 17 -12.45 8.33 -0.15
C TRP A 17 -13.74 8.14 -0.94
N VAL A 18 -14.72 7.40 -0.41
CA VAL A 18 -16.02 7.19 -1.07
C VAL A 18 -16.86 8.46 -0.92
N LYS A 19 -16.79 9.33 -1.93
CA LYS A 19 -17.53 10.60 -1.96
C LYS A 19 -18.95 10.41 -2.48
N GLN A 20 -19.90 11.17 -1.93
CA GLN A 20 -21.31 11.12 -2.38
C GLN A 20 -21.58 11.89 -3.68
N ASP A 21 -20.62 12.70 -4.13
CA ASP A 21 -20.74 13.57 -5.31
C ASP A 21 -20.33 12.89 -6.63
N GLY A 22 -19.86 11.64 -6.56
CA GLY A 22 -19.37 10.89 -7.73
C GLY A 22 -18.03 11.39 -8.27
N SER A 23 -17.33 12.27 -7.56
CA SER A 23 -15.98 12.72 -7.95
C SER A 23 -15.01 11.55 -7.96
N ARG A 24 -14.13 11.50 -8.98
CA ARG A 24 -13.07 10.49 -9.06
C ARG A 24 -12.11 10.63 -7.88
N ILE A 25 -11.59 9.49 -7.44
CA ILE A 25 -10.65 9.40 -6.32
C ILE A 25 -9.25 9.74 -6.84
N ASN A 26 -8.56 10.64 -6.15
CA ASN A 26 -7.15 10.94 -6.44
C ASN A 26 -6.28 9.81 -5.91
N VAL A 27 -5.41 9.26 -6.76
CA VAL A 27 -4.45 8.22 -6.41
C VAL A 27 -3.07 8.60 -6.87
N VAL A 28 -2.05 8.18 -6.13
CA VAL A 28 -0.67 8.21 -6.62
C VAL A 28 -0.27 6.80 -7.04
N VAL A 29 0.49 6.68 -8.13
CA VAL A 29 1.03 5.41 -8.60
C VAL A 29 2.50 5.33 -8.23
N LEU A 30 2.88 4.29 -7.50
CA LEU A 30 4.26 4.07 -7.03
C LEU A 30 4.80 2.76 -7.61
N GLY A 31 6.11 2.68 -7.83
CA GLY A 31 6.75 1.49 -8.40
C GLY A 31 6.68 1.43 -9.94
N GLY A 32 6.73 0.21 -10.48
CA GLY A 32 7.05 -0.04 -11.89
C GLY A 32 8.54 -0.35 -12.05
N SER A 33 8.86 -1.60 -12.37
CA SER A 33 10.25 -2.09 -12.53
C SER A 33 10.43 -2.66 -13.93
N HIS A 34 11.68 -2.66 -14.43
CA HIS A 34 12.04 -3.19 -15.76
C HIS A 34 11.87 -4.72 -15.93
N GLU A 35 11.52 -5.46 -14.88
CA GLU A 35 11.36 -6.93 -14.89
C GLU A 35 9.93 -7.39 -15.21
N ILE A 36 9.04 -6.48 -15.56
CA ILE A 36 7.60 -6.73 -15.76
C ILE A 36 7.28 -6.81 -17.26
N SER A 37 6.28 -7.61 -17.65
CA SER A 37 5.75 -7.57 -19.02
C SER A 37 5.16 -6.18 -19.30
N ALA A 38 5.65 -5.52 -20.35
CA ALA A 38 5.14 -4.23 -20.82
C ALA A 38 3.61 -4.27 -21.05
N GLU A 39 3.07 -5.43 -21.43
CA GLU A 39 1.62 -5.61 -21.65
C GLU A 39 0.84 -5.57 -20.34
N ALA A 40 1.34 -6.22 -19.28
CA ALA A 40 0.70 -6.23 -17.98
C ALA A 40 0.72 -4.84 -17.34
N GLU A 41 1.83 -4.12 -17.47
CA GLU A 41 1.95 -2.74 -17.01
C GLU A 41 1.01 -1.81 -17.76
N GLN A 42 0.96 -1.89 -19.09
CA GLN A 42 0.06 -1.09 -19.92
C GLN A 42 -1.42 -1.34 -19.55
N ARG A 43 -1.85 -2.60 -19.50
CA ARG A 43 -3.22 -2.97 -19.08
C ARG A 43 -3.56 -2.42 -17.70
N THR A 44 -2.58 -2.41 -16.79
CA THR A 44 -2.76 -1.90 -15.44
C THR A 44 -2.96 -0.40 -15.42
N ARG A 45 -2.12 0.35 -16.15
CA ARG A 45 -2.28 1.81 -16.26
C ARG A 45 -3.60 2.19 -16.90
N GLU A 46 -3.99 1.56 -18.00
CA GLU A 46 -5.28 1.79 -18.65
C GLU A 46 -6.46 1.55 -17.69
N CYS A 47 -6.35 0.54 -16.82
CA CYS A 47 -7.35 0.29 -15.80
C CYS A 47 -7.35 1.38 -14.72
N ILE A 48 -6.18 1.81 -14.23
CA ILE A 48 -6.08 2.93 -13.27
C ILE A 48 -6.73 4.20 -13.84
N ASP A 49 -6.40 4.56 -15.08
CA ASP A 49 -6.92 5.74 -15.77
C ASP A 49 -8.42 5.69 -16.07
N LYS A 50 -9.04 4.50 -15.98
CA LYS A 50 -10.49 4.32 -16.07
C LYS A 50 -11.22 4.58 -14.75
N PHE A 51 -10.62 4.25 -13.61
CA PHE A 51 -11.27 4.36 -12.29
C PHE A 51 -10.86 5.60 -11.50
N PHE A 52 -9.59 6.02 -11.60
CA PHE A 52 -9.00 7.02 -10.70
C PHE A 52 -8.50 8.26 -11.41
N ASN A 53 -8.31 9.35 -10.67
CA ASN A 53 -7.54 10.49 -11.12
C ASN A 53 -6.10 10.34 -10.60
N VAL A 54 -5.12 10.23 -11.49
CA VAL A 54 -3.72 10.06 -11.09
C VAL A 54 -3.11 11.41 -10.75
N VAL A 55 -2.49 11.52 -9.58
CA VAL A 55 -1.70 12.68 -9.16
C VAL A 55 -0.21 12.31 -9.15
N ASP A 56 0.64 13.33 -9.28
CA ASP A 56 2.08 13.14 -9.44
C ASP A 56 2.80 12.87 -8.11
N ASP A 57 2.33 13.48 -7.02
CA ASP A 57 3.02 13.42 -5.72
C ASP A 57 2.06 13.14 -4.55
N LEU A 58 2.61 12.54 -3.48
CA LEU A 58 1.94 12.42 -2.19
C LEU A 58 1.55 13.78 -1.59
N ALA A 59 2.23 14.87 -1.97
CA ALA A 59 1.91 16.25 -1.60
C ALA A 59 0.49 16.67 -2.04
N ASP A 60 -0.02 16.08 -3.11
CA ASP A 60 -1.37 16.33 -3.65
C ASP A 60 -2.48 15.63 -2.84
N GLN A 61 -2.11 15.04 -1.71
CA GLN A 61 -3.02 14.35 -0.78
C GLN A 61 -3.89 13.30 -1.48
N PRO A 62 -3.26 12.32 -2.17
CA PRO A 62 -4.01 11.21 -2.75
C PRO A 62 -4.72 10.45 -1.64
N ALA A 63 -5.90 9.94 -1.96
CA ALA A 63 -6.67 9.15 -1.02
C ALA A 63 -6.15 7.71 -0.91
N LEU A 64 -5.45 7.23 -1.93
CA LEU A 64 -4.87 5.89 -2.03
C LEU A 64 -3.53 5.94 -2.77
N ALA A 65 -2.62 5.03 -2.43
CA ALA A 65 -1.43 4.74 -3.20
C ALA A 65 -1.58 3.38 -3.90
N ILE A 66 -1.44 3.35 -5.23
CA ILE A 66 -1.44 2.12 -6.01
C ILE A 66 0.02 1.74 -6.27
N VAL A 67 0.45 0.60 -5.75
CA VAL A 67 1.83 0.13 -5.87
C VAL A 67 1.91 -0.96 -6.93
N LEU A 68 2.72 -0.71 -7.96
CA LEU A 68 2.97 -1.64 -9.05
C LEU A 68 4.25 -2.43 -8.79
N GLY A 69 4.12 -3.72 -8.51
CA GLY A 69 5.26 -4.60 -8.23
C GLY A 69 4.95 -5.70 -7.21
N GLY A 70 6.00 -6.26 -6.62
CA GLY A 70 5.89 -7.28 -5.58
C GLY A 70 5.96 -6.72 -4.17
N ASP A 71 6.15 -7.62 -3.20
CA ASP A 71 6.22 -7.27 -1.77
C ASP A 71 7.31 -6.24 -1.47
N GLY A 72 8.48 -6.32 -2.12
CA GLY A 72 9.56 -5.33 -1.95
C GLY A 72 9.15 -3.91 -2.33
N SER A 73 8.35 -3.76 -3.39
CA SER A 73 7.80 -2.47 -3.81
C SER A 73 6.80 -1.93 -2.79
N ILE A 74 5.95 -2.80 -2.24
CA ILE A 74 4.99 -2.43 -1.18
C ILE A 74 5.73 -2.03 0.09
N LEU A 75 6.77 -2.77 0.48
CA LEU A 75 7.59 -2.44 1.65
C LEU A 75 8.29 -1.09 1.52
N HIS A 76 8.72 -0.73 0.31
CA HIS A 76 9.29 0.58 0.04
C HIS A 76 8.21 1.67 0.14
N ALA A 77 7.12 1.53 -0.62
CA ALA A 77 6.01 2.48 -0.65
C ALA A 77 5.39 2.70 0.74
N ALA A 78 5.25 1.65 1.55
CA ALA A 78 4.73 1.73 2.92
C ALA A 78 5.53 2.74 3.77
N LYS A 79 6.85 2.86 3.54
CA LYS A 79 7.66 3.85 4.25
C LYS A 79 7.29 5.26 3.83
N ASP A 80 7.16 5.50 2.53
CA ASP A 80 6.85 6.82 1.96
C ASP A 80 5.47 7.31 2.40
N VAL A 81 4.47 6.41 2.39
CA VAL A 81 3.08 6.74 2.71
C VAL A 81 2.78 6.79 4.22
N SER A 82 3.62 6.16 5.05
CA SER A 82 3.36 6.01 6.49
C SER A 82 3.13 7.34 7.22
N SER A 83 3.83 8.41 6.82
CA SER A 83 3.73 9.72 7.47
C SER A 83 2.33 10.34 7.35
N LYS A 84 1.63 10.05 6.25
CA LYS A 84 0.30 10.55 5.92
C LYS A 84 -0.79 9.50 6.10
N GLN A 85 -0.43 8.28 6.50
CA GLN A 85 -1.34 7.14 6.64
C GLN A 85 -2.19 6.89 5.38
N VAL A 86 -1.58 7.07 4.19
CA VAL A 86 -2.27 6.80 2.92
C VAL A 86 -2.39 5.29 2.73
N PRO A 87 -3.60 4.74 2.56
CA PRO A 87 -3.79 3.31 2.31
C PRO A 87 -3.13 2.86 1.00
N VAL A 88 -2.65 1.62 0.99
CA VAL A 88 -1.91 1.04 -0.14
C VAL A 88 -2.72 -0.07 -0.80
N VAL A 89 -2.80 -0.03 -2.12
CA VAL A 89 -3.33 -1.11 -2.97
C VAL A 89 -2.17 -1.71 -3.76
N GLY A 90 -1.82 -2.96 -3.47
CA GLY A 90 -0.73 -3.68 -4.14
C GLY A 90 -1.20 -4.43 -5.38
N VAL A 91 -0.67 -4.05 -6.55
CA VAL A 91 -0.90 -4.75 -7.82
C VAL A 91 0.34 -5.56 -8.18
N ASN A 92 0.19 -6.89 -8.17
CA ASN A 92 1.25 -7.80 -8.53
C ASN A 92 1.37 -7.93 -10.06
N LEU A 93 2.46 -7.43 -10.62
CA LEU A 93 2.78 -7.53 -12.04
C LEU A 93 3.77 -8.66 -12.39
N GLY A 94 4.07 -9.54 -11.42
CA GLY A 94 5.00 -10.65 -11.57
C GLY A 94 4.55 -11.89 -10.78
N LYS A 95 5.45 -12.49 -9.99
CA LYS A 95 5.14 -13.66 -9.17
C LYS A 95 4.30 -13.27 -7.95
N LEU A 96 3.31 -14.10 -7.59
CA LEU A 96 2.50 -13.89 -6.38
C LEU A 96 3.38 -13.72 -5.14
N GLY A 97 3.14 -12.64 -4.40
CA GLY A 97 3.71 -12.35 -3.09
C GLY A 97 2.67 -12.49 -1.99
N PHE A 98 3.04 -12.07 -0.77
CA PHE A 98 2.14 -12.09 0.38
C PHE A 98 1.33 -10.80 0.52
N LEU A 99 1.90 -9.65 0.11
CA LEU A 99 1.30 -8.33 0.27
C LEU A 99 0.58 -7.86 -1.00
N ALA A 100 1.13 -8.17 -2.17
CA ALA A 100 0.52 -7.84 -3.46
C ALA A 100 -0.46 -8.94 -3.89
N SER A 101 -1.77 -8.70 -3.74
CA SER A 101 -2.80 -9.72 -3.97
C SER A 101 -3.57 -9.56 -5.30
N ILE A 102 -3.50 -8.39 -5.96
CA ILE A 102 -4.31 -8.13 -7.16
C ILE A 102 -3.50 -8.43 -8.42
N SER A 103 -4.00 -9.36 -9.24
CA SER A 103 -3.45 -9.64 -10.57
C SER A 103 -4.06 -8.72 -11.65
N PRO A 104 -3.39 -8.52 -12.81
CA PRO A 104 -3.90 -7.69 -13.90
C PRO A 104 -5.30 -8.07 -14.39
N ASP A 105 -5.66 -9.36 -14.35
CA ASP A 105 -6.95 -9.85 -14.82
C ASP A 105 -8.10 -9.54 -13.85
N GLN A 106 -7.79 -9.25 -12.59
CA GLN A 106 -8.76 -8.93 -11.53
C GLN A 106 -8.95 -7.43 -11.33
N LEU A 107 -8.12 -6.59 -11.95
CA LEU A 107 -8.07 -5.15 -11.70
C LEU A 107 -9.41 -4.44 -11.85
N ASN A 108 -10.18 -4.76 -12.89
CA ASN A 108 -11.46 -4.10 -13.12
C ASN A 108 -12.43 -4.30 -11.95
N GLN A 109 -12.52 -5.52 -11.43
CA GLN A 109 -13.40 -5.81 -10.30
C GLN A 109 -12.82 -5.21 -9.02
N ALA A 110 -11.52 -5.41 -8.76
CA ALA A 110 -10.89 -4.91 -7.54
C ALA A 110 -10.96 -3.38 -7.42
N PHE A 111 -10.75 -2.65 -8.51
CA PHE A 111 -10.85 -1.18 -8.51
C PHE A 111 -12.30 -0.70 -8.42
N GLN A 112 -13.25 -1.41 -9.03
CA GLN A 112 -14.66 -1.14 -8.80
C GLN A 112 -15.01 -1.29 -7.31
N ASP A 113 -14.58 -2.37 -6.67
CA ASP A 113 -14.80 -2.60 -5.24
C ASP A 113 -14.16 -1.50 -4.38
N VAL A 114 -12.96 -1.04 -4.73
CA VAL A 114 -12.29 0.08 -4.04
C VAL A 114 -13.08 1.39 -4.19
N VAL A 115 -13.58 1.70 -5.39
CA VAL A 115 -14.40 2.90 -5.66
C VAL A 115 -15.71 2.86 -4.88
N ASP A 116 -16.35 1.69 -4.83
CA ASP A 116 -17.62 1.49 -4.12
C ASP A 116 -17.45 1.38 -2.60
N GLY A 117 -16.20 1.25 -2.12
CA GLY A 117 -15.89 1.04 -0.71
C GLY A 117 -16.14 -0.40 -0.23
N ASN A 118 -16.29 -1.35 -1.15
CA ASN A 118 -16.47 -2.77 -0.90
C ASN A 118 -15.11 -3.46 -0.65
N CYS A 119 -14.27 -2.87 0.18
CA CYS A 119 -12.95 -3.39 0.50
C CYS A 119 -12.68 -3.33 2.01
N THR A 120 -11.71 -4.12 2.46
CA THR A 120 -11.25 -4.11 3.84
C THR A 120 -9.93 -3.38 3.93
N ILE A 121 -9.83 -2.42 4.85
CA ILE A 121 -8.57 -1.78 5.20
C ILE A 121 -7.90 -2.62 6.27
N VAL A 122 -6.68 -3.08 6.00
CA VAL A 122 -5.86 -3.80 6.97
C VAL A 122 -4.81 -2.86 7.51
N GLU A 123 -4.83 -2.61 8.80
CA GLU A 123 -3.82 -1.82 9.49
C GLU A 123 -2.62 -2.71 9.83
N HIS A 124 -1.42 -2.25 9.45
CA HIS A 124 -0.18 -2.95 9.77
C HIS A 124 0.60 -2.18 10.83
N LEU A 125 1.05 -2.89 11.87
CA LEU A 125 2.02 -2.37 12.83
C LEU A 125 3.34 -2.08 12.10
N MET A 126 3.91 -0.90 12.33
CA MET A 126 5.25 -0.54 11.84
C MET A 126 6.20 -0.26 13.00
N LEU A 127 7.46 -0.64 12.82
CA LEU A 127 8.53 -0.36 13.77
C LEU A 127 9.21 0.95 13.40
N ARG A 128 9.33 1.87 14.36
CA ARG A 128 10.24 3.02 14.27
C ARG A 128 11.56 2.67 14.95
N CYS A 129 12.64 2.70 14.19
CA CYS A 129 13.97 2.36 14.69
C CYS A 129 14.85 3.59 14.68
N SER A 130 15.47 3.90 15.81
CA SER A 130 16.38 5.04 15.96
C SER A 130 17.72 4.57 16.49
N VAL A 131 18.80 5.06 15.89
CA VAL A 131 20.17 4.85 16.37
C VAL A 131 20.57 6.06 17.19
N VAL A 132 20.91 5.84 18.45
CA VAL A 132 21.28 6.90 19.40
C VAL A 132 22.75 6.77 19.78
N ARG A 133 23.51 7.87 19.71
CA ARG A 133 24.90 7.98 20.13
C ARG A 133 25.08 9.25 20.94
N ASP A 134 25.69 9.14 22.11
CA ASP A 134 25.94 10.27 23.03
C ASP A 134 24.67 11.09 23.37
N GLY A 135 23.52 10.43 23.42
CA GLY A 135 22.22 11.06 23.68
C GLY A 135 21.53 11.66 22.45
N GLU A 136 22.16 11.64 21.27
CA GLU A 136 21.61 12.17 20.02
C GLU A 136 21.16 11.06 19.05
N THR A 137 20.00 11.24 18.41
CA THR A 137 19.54 10.35 17.35
C THR A 137 20.30 10.64 16.05
N ILE A 138 21.20 9.74 15.65
CA ILE A 138 22.04 9.88 14.45
C ILE A 138 21.42 9.25 13.20
N ALA A 139 20.44 8.38 13.36
CA ALA A 139 19.65 7.82 12.26
C ALA A 139 18.27 7.41 12.75
N SER A 140 17.25 7.53 11.91
CA SER A 140 15.93 6.96 12.16
C SER A 140 15.36 6.39 10.88
N THR A 141 14.70 5.24 10.99
CA THR A 141 13.98 4.62 9.89
C THR A 141 12.72 3.96 10.40
N ILE A 142 11.91 3.47 9.47
CA ILE A 142 10.73 2.68 9.75
C ILE A 142 10.80 1.36 8.97
N GLY A 143 10.32 0.29 9.59
CA GLY A 143 10.21 -1.04 9.00
C GLY A 143 8.80 -1.57 9.16
N LEU A 144 8.24 -2.13 8.08
CA LEU A 144 6.94 -2.79 8.13
C LEU A 144 7.05 -4.21 8.69
N ASN A 145 8.00 -4.99 8.16
CA ASN A 145 8.16 -6.39 8.52
C ASN A 145 9.08 -6.56 9.73
N GLU A 146 10.34 -6.12 9.61
CA GLU A 146 11.34 -6.33 10.64
C GLU A 146 12.36 -5.19 10.77
N ALA A 147 13.10 -5.24 11.88
CA ALA A 147 14.32 -4.48 12.09
C ALA A 147 15.42 -5.47 12.51
N ALA A 148 16.55 -5.46 11.79
CA ALA A 148 17.66 -6.38 12.04
C ALA A 148 18.94 -5.62 12.39
N ILE A 149 19.63 -6.07 13.43
CA ILE A 149 20.97 -5.59 13.78
C ILE A 149 21.95 -6.67 13.31
N VAL A 150 22.80 -6.30 12.34
CA VAL A 150 23.79 -7.20 11.76
C VAL A 150 25.20 -6.69 12.05
N ARG A 151 26.15 -7.60 12.17
CA ARG A 151 27.57 -7.22 12.23
C ARG A 151 27.98 -6.63 10.87
N GLY A 152 28.75 -5.54 10.90
CA GLY A 152 29.35 -4.98 9.69
C GLY A 152 30.31 -5.97 9.02
N ALA A 153 30.74 -5.64 7.80
CA ALA A 153 31.73 -6.44 7.09
C ALA A 153 32.96 -6.68 7.99
N PRO A 154 33.49 -7.91 8.07
CA PRO A 154 34.74 -8.14 8.77
C PRO A 154 35.83 -7.41 8.00
N PHE A 155 36.28 -6.28 8.57
CA PHE A 155 37.38 -5.43 8.10
C PHE A 155 37.03 -4.58 6.85
N ALA A 156 36.98 -3.26 7.06
CA ALA A 156 37.09 -2.22 6.03
C ALA A 156 38.39 -1.46 6.29
#